data_AF-A0A350T0R0-F1
#
_entry.id   AF-A0A350T0R0-F1
#
_cell.length_a   1.000
_cell.length_b   1.000
_cell.length_c   1.000
_cell.angle_alpha   90.00
_cell.angle_beta   90.00
_cell.angle_gamma   90.00
#
_symmetry.space_group_name_H-M   'P 1'
#
loop_
_entity.id
_entity.type
_entity.pdbx_description
1 polymer ?
#
loop_
_entity_poly.entity_id
_entity_poly.type
_entity_poly.pdbx_seq_one_letter_code
_entity_poly.pdbx_strand_id
1 'polypeptide(L)'
;LDEREVDTLCPWVDGFGVGTSIANARTIDFGMDIVEIEGTPVAKRGKMSGAKQVWRDLDTLSDEVLPLGQEPAGAWRVAQLQPVMAGGRVLEDVPTPHAIRNHVLAQLETVGAEVVPMNENG
;
A
#
# COMPACT_ATOMS: atom_id res chain seq x y z
N LEU A 1 -21.92 -8.34 -8.14
CA LEU A 1 -21.70 -7.63 -6.88
C LEU A 1 -20.38 -6.89 -6.94
N ASP A 2 -20.44 -5.63 -7.33
CA ASP A 2 -19.36 -4.65 -7.28
C ASP A 2 -19.60 -3.61 -6.16
N GLU A 3 -18.75 -2.60 -6.04
CA GLU A 3 -18.83 -1.59 -5.00
C GLU A 3 -20.15 -0.80 -5.01
N ARG A 4 -20.75 -0.58 -6.19
CA ARG A 4 -22.00 0.20 -6.34
C ARG A 4 -23.21 -0.63 -5.96
N GLU A 5 -23.21 -1.89 -6.35
CA GLU A 5 -24.26 -2.84 -5.97
C GLU A 5 -24.24 -3.11 -4.45
N VAL A 6 -23.05 -3.19 -3.83
CA VAL A 6 -22.91 -3.30 -2.37
C VAL A 6 -23.52 -2.09 -1.66
N ASP A 7 -23.17 -0.88 -2.08
CA ASP A 7 -23.70 0.36 -1.49
C ASP A 7 -25.24 0.42 -1.55
N THR A 8 -25.81 0.07 -2.70
CA THR A 8 -27.26 0.06 -2.91
C THR A 8 -27.99 -0.96 -2.01
N LEU A 9 -27.37 -2.12 -1.79
CA LEU A 9 -27.98 -3.24 -1.06
C LEU A 9 -27.74 -3.19 0.45
N CYS A 10 -26.74 -2.42 0.92
CA CYS A 10 -26.34 -2.36 2.32
C CYS A 10 -27.47 -2.08 3.31
N PRO A 11 -28.50 -1.26 3.02
CA PRO A 11 -29.62 -1.06 3.94
C PRO A 11 -30.55 -2.27 4.10
N TRP A 12 -30.42 -3.30 3.26
CA TRP A 12 -31.41 -4.37 3.11
C TRP A 12 -30.89 -5.77 3.45
N VAL A 13 -29.58 -5.94 3.63
CA VAL A 13 -28.95 -7.25 3.85
C VAL A 13 -27.88 -7.18 4.93
N ASP A 14 -27.72 -8.26 5.68
CA ASP A 14 -26.72 -8.36 6.75
C ASP A 14 -25.36 -8.90 6.27
N GLY A 15 -25.27 -9.35 5.02
CA GLY A 15 -24.05 -9.94 4.49
C GLY A 15 -23.97 -10.01 2.97
N PHE A 16 -22.74 -10.05 2.46
CA PHE A 16 -22.43 -10.03 1.04
C PHE A 16 -21.52 -11.19 0.62
N GLY A 17 -21.88 -11.85 -0.47
CA GLY A 17 -21.00 -12.75 -1.21
C GLY A 17 -20.39 -12.04 -2.41
N VAL A 18 -19.13 -11.60 -2.30
CA VAL A 18 -18.41 -10.90 -3.37
C VAL A 18 -17.40 -11.87 -4.01
N GLY A 19 -17.60 -12.21 -5.29
CA GLY A 19 -16.76 -13.18 -6.01
C GLY A 19 -15.99 -12.54 -7.17
N THR A 20 -16.62 -12.52 -8.35
CA THR A 20 -16.00 -12.15 -9.63
C THR A 20 -15.29 -10.80 -9.62
N SER A 21 -15.86 -9.77 -8.99
CA SER A 21 -15.30 -8.41 -8.93
C SER A 21 -13.96 -8.33 -8.19
N ILE A 22 -13.73 -9.21 -7.21
CA ILE A 22 -12.46 -9.33 -6.49
C ILE A 22 -11.53 -10.33 -7.18
N ALA A 23 -12.02 -11.55 -7.44
CA ALA A 23 -11.18 -12.63 -7.98
C ALA A 23 -10.64 -12.33 -9.39
N ASN A 24 -11.39 -11.57 -10.19
CA ASN A 24 -10.99 -11.09 -11.52
C ASN A 24 -10.76 -9.57 -11.53
N ALA A 25 -10.36 -8.98 -10.39
CA ALA A 25 -9.98 -7.58 -10.35
C ALA A 25 -8.85 -7.30 -11.35
N ARG A 26 -8.85 -6.10 -11.94
CA ARG A 26 -7.78 -5.68 -12.85
C ARG A 26 -6.45 -5.70 -12.12
N THR A 27 -5.45 -6.33 -12.72
CA THR A 27 -4.09 -6.37 -12.16
C THR A 27 -3.42 -5.00 -12.24
N ILE A 28 -2.59 -4.69 -11.25
CA ILE A 28 -1.70 -3.53 -11.29
C ILE A 28 -0.49 -3.89 -12.16
N ASP A 29 -0.17 -3.05 -13.15
CA ASP A 29 0.98 -3.22 -14.04
C ASP A 29 2.26 -2.70 -13.37
N PHE A 30 3.00 -3.59 -12.69
CA PHE A 30 4.28 -3.27 -12.06
C PHE A 30 5.45 -3.45 -13.02
N GLY A 31 6.28 -2.41 -13.15
CA GLY A 31 7.54 -2.46 -13.88
C GLY A 31 8.75 -2.48 -12.94
N MET A 32 9.75 -3.29 -13.28
CA MET A 32 11.04 -3.31 -12.60
C MET A 32 12.14 -2.81 -13.55
N ASP A 33 12.83 -1.75 -13.14
CA ASP A 33 13.88 -1.11 -13.92
C ASP A 33 15.15 -0.94 -13.07
N ILE A 34 16.31 -1.08 -13.71
CA ILE A 34 17.59 -0.70 -13.11
C ILE A 34 17.60 0.84 -13.01
N VAL A 35 17.81 1.36 -11.80
CA VAL A 35 17.88 2.81 -11.51
C VAL A 35 19.29 3.28 -11.13
N GLU A 36 20.21 2.35 -10.87
CA GLU A 36 21.57 2.64 -10.45
C GLU A 36 22.49 1.48 -10.85
N ILE A 37 23.70 1.80 -11.31
CA ILE A 37 24.73 0.82 -11.67
C ILE A 37 26.00 1.23 -10.95
N GLU A 38 26.54 0.34 -10.11
CA GLU A 38 27.79 0.59 -9.36
C GLU A 38 27.80 1.93 -8.61
N GLY A 39 26.67 2.28 -7.96
CA GLY A 39 26.53 3.56 -7.23
C GLY A 39 26.25 4.78 -8.12
N THR A 40 26.25 4.63 -9.44
CA THR A 40 26.02 5.72 -10.39
C THR A 40 24.54 5.74 -10.81
N PRO A 41 23.79 6.84 -10.59
CA PRO A 41 22.39 6.96 -11.00
C PRO A 41 22.24 6.87 -12.54
N VAL A 42 21.58 5.82 -13.02
CA VAL A 42 21.33 5.60 -14.46
C VAL A 42 19.96 4.94 -14.64
N ALA A 43 19.17 5.41 -15.61
CA ALA A 43 17.88 4.80 -15.93
C ALA A 43 17.54 4.90 -17.43
N LYS A 44 16.62 4.05 -17.89
CA LYS A 44 16.04 4.14 -19.24
C LYS A 44 15.23 5.43 -19.38
N ARG A 45 15.04 5.90 -20.62
CA ARG A 45 14.19 7.05 -20.92
C ARG A 45 12.79 6.86 -20.32
N GLY A 46 12.31 7.87 -19.60
CA GLY A 46 11.00 7.84 -18.94
C GLY A 46 11.00 7.22 -17.54
N LYS A 47 12.18 6.93 -16.98
CA LYS A 47 12.35 6.41 -15.61
C LYS A 47 13.26 7.33 -14.80
N MET A 48 12.99 7.46 -13.50
CA MET A 48 13.80 8.26 -12.58
C MET A 48 14.97 7.42 -12.06
N SER A 49 16.21 7.87 -12.27
CA SER A 49 17.43 7.21 -11.77
C SER A 49 17.66 7.42 -10.27
N GLY A 50 18.66 6.72 -9.73
CA GLY A 50 19.10 6.74 -8.33
C GLY A 50 18.23 5.90 -7.41
N ALA A 51 18.85 5.31 -6.38
CA ALA A 51 18.11 4.74 -5.26
C ALA A 51 17.27 5.82 -4.54
N LYS A 52 16.10 5.43 -4.01
CA LYS A 52 15.13 6.36 -3.39
C LYS A 52 14.55 5.76 -2.11
N GLN A 53 14.03 6.63 -1.25
CA GLN A 53 13.20 6.29 -0.11
C GLN A 53 11.81 6.90 -0.28
N VAL A 54 10.78 6.22 0.21
CA VAL A 54 9.42 6.72 0.33
C VAL A 54 9.17 7.10 1.79
N TRP A 55 8.84 8.36 2.02
CA TRP A 55 8.55 8.90 3.33
C TRP A 55 7.05 9.16 3.45
N ARG A 56 6.40 8.55 4.45
CA ARG A 56 4.96 8.67 4.64
C ARG A 56 4.63 9.46 5.90
N ASP A 57 3.72 10.40 5.75
CA ASP A 57 3.00 11.02 6.87
C ASP A 57 1.91 10.05 7.34
N LEU A 58 1.94 9.62 8.61
CA LEU A 58 1.02 8.58 9.10
C LEU A 58 -0.40 9.11 9.39
N ASP A 59 -0.57 10.42 9.53
CA ASP A 59 -1.88 11.03 9.81
C ASP A 59 -2.67 11.23 8.51
N THR A 60 -1.98 11.47 7.40
CA THR A 60 -2.59 11.75 6.09
C THR A 60 -2.36 10.66 5.05
N LEU A 61 -1.43 9.73 5.32
CA LEU A 61 -0.91 8.74 4.37
C LEU A 61 -0.33 9.34 3.08
N SER A 62 0.03 10.64 3.10
CA SER A 62 0.70 11.30 1.98
C SER A 62 2.16 10.86 1.89
N ASP A 63 2.60 10.55 0.66
CA ASP A 63 3.94 10.06 0.38
C ASP A 63 4.81 11.14 -0.28
N GLU A 64 6.06 11.22 0.16
CA GLU A 64 7.13 11.99 -0.48
C GLU A 64 8.27 11.04 -0.88
N VAL A 65 8.71 11.11 -2.13
CA VAL A 65 9.80 10.27 -2.64
C VAL A 65 11.08 11.10 -2.75
N LEU A 66 12.10 10.71 -2.01
CA LEU A 66 13.39 11.40 -1.96
C LEU A 66 14.54 10.47 -2.37
N PRO A 67 15.67 11.00 -2.87
CA PRO A 67 16.89 10.22 -3.04
C PRO A 67 17.27 9.49 -1.75
N LEU A 68 17.80 8.27 -1.87
CA LEU A 68 18.22 7.49 -0.71
C LEU A 68 19.28 8.28 0.09
N GLY A 69 19.08 8.37 1.41
CA GLY A 69 19.95 9.13 2.31
C GLY A 69 19.53 10.60 2.51
N GLN A 70 18.50 11.08 1.80
CA GLN A 70 17.85 12.35 2.11
C GLN A 70 16.62 12.15 3.00
N GLU A 71 16.43 13.08 3.91
CA GLU A 71 15.29 13.14 4.83
C GLU A 71 14.35 14.28 4.43
N PRO A 72 13.03 14.11 4.64
CA PRO A 72 12.06 15.14 4.32
C PRO A 72 12.20 16.34 5.25
N ALA A 73 11.91 17.53 4.72
CA ALA A 73 11.87 18.74 5.53
C ALA A 73 10.52 18.84 6.27
N GLY A 74 10.54 19.08 7.58
CA GLY A 74 9.32 19.25 8.38
C GLY A 74 8.89 18.00 9.14
N ALA A 75 7.59 17.84 9.37
CA ALA A 75 6.97 16.91 10.33
C ALA A 75 7.44 15.43 10.24
N TRP A 76 7.13 14.68 11.31
CA TRP A 76 7.40 13.25 11.49
C TRP A 76 6.87 12.42 10.32
N ARG A 77 7.75 12.07 9.38
CA ARG A 77 7.48 11.09 8.32
C ARG A 77 8.27 9.82 8.61
N VAL A 78 7.66 8.68 8.29
CA VAL A 78 8.26 7.36 8.51
C VAL A 78 8.69 6.76 7.18
N ALA A 79 9.93 6.29 7.13
CA ALA A 79 10.48 5.57 5.98
C ALA A 79 9.71 4.27 5.74
N GLN A 80 9.17 4.10 4.53
CA GLN A 80 8.33 2.94 4.18
C GLN A 80 9.11 1.79 3.55
N LEU A 81 10.21 2.07 2.84
CA LEU A 81 11.05 1.02 2.26
C LEU A 81 12.05 0.52 3.31
N GLN A 82 11.80 -0.69 3.81
CA GLN A 82 12.66 -1.39 4.76
C GLN A 82 13.33 -2.60 4.10
N PRO A 83 14.61 -2.90 4.39
CA PRO A 83 15.27 -4.10 3.88
C PRO A 83 14.62 -5.36 4.43
N VAL A 84 13.98 -6.16 3.58
CA VAL A 84 13.40 -7.46 3.97
C VAL A 84 14.36 -8.64 3.76
N MET A 85 15.46 -8.43 3.03
CA MET A 85 16.44 -9.45 2.69
C MET A 85 17.85 -8.86 2.59
N ALA A 86 18.85 -9.57 3.09
CA ALA A 86 20.26 -9.25 2.84
C ALA A 86 21.09 -10.54 2.67
N GLY A 87 22.01 -10.54 1.70
CA GLY A 87 22.85 -11.71 1.42
C GLY A 87 22.06 -12.98 1.09
N GLY A 88 20.89 -12.86 0.47
CA GLY A 88 19.99 -13.98 0.16
C GLY A 88 19.23 -14.55 1.36
N ARG A 89 19.27 -13.90 2.53
CA ARG A 89 18.54 -14.30 3.74
C ARG A 89 17.46 -13.28 4.06
N VAL A 90 16.25 -13.76 4.30
CA VAL A 90 15.14 -12.94 4.79
C VAL A 90 15.50 -12.43 6.21
N LEU A 91 15.28 -11.14 6.44
CA LEU A 91 15.69 -10.46 7.68
C LEU A 91 14.59 -10.42 8.74
N GLU A 92 13.33 -10.52 8.33
CA GLU A 92 12.16 -10.40 9.19
C GLU A 92 11.15 -11.49 8.90
N ASP A 93 10.36 -11.86 9.90
CA ASP A 93 9.24 -12.78 9.71
C ASP A 93 8.12 -12.11 8.92
N VAL A 94 7.52 -12.86 7.99
CA VAL A 94 6.36 -12.37 7.23
C VAL A 94 5.15 -12.28 8.17
N PRO A 95 4.48 -11.12 8.27
CA PRO A 95 3.29 -10.98 9.11
C PRO A 95 2.18 -11.95 8.72
N THR A 96 1.36 -12.35 9.68
CA THR A 96 0.22 -13.23 9.41
C THR A 96 -0.83 -12.53 8.52
N PRO A 97 -1.65 -13.27 7.75
CA PRO A 97 -2.74 -12.67 6.98
C PRO A 97 -3.68 -11.79 7.81
N HIS A 98 -3.92 -12.15 9.08
CA HIS A 98 -4.74 -11.35 10.00
C HIS A 98 -4.05 -10.03 10.37
N ALA A 99 -2.75 -10.04 10.65
CA ALA A 99 -1.99 -8.83 10.92
C ALA A 99 -1.96 -7.90 9.70
N ILE A 100 -1.76 -8.44 8.50
CA ILE A 100 -1.79 -7.68 7.24
C ILE A 100 -3.18 -7.06 7.03
N ARG A 101 -4.26 -7.83 7.21
CA ARG A 101 -5.63 -7.33 7.10
C ARG A 101 -5.88 -6.18 8.07
N ASN A 102 -5.51 -6.32 9.33
CA ASN A 102 -5.72 -5.28 10.34
C ASN A 102 -4.93 -4.00 10.00
N HIS A 103 -3.72 -4.14 9.48
CA HIS A 103 -2.93 -3.02 9.01
C HIS A 103 -3.64 -2.25 7.87
N VAL A 104 -4.18 -2.97 6.89
CA VAL A 104 -4.95 -2.36 5.78
C VAL A 104 -6.24 -1.69 6.29
N LEU A 105 -6.98 -2.34 7.20
CA LEU A 105 -8.20 -1.76 7.77
C LEU A 105 -7.92 -0.44 8.50
N ALA A 106 -6.86 -0.39 9.31
CA ALA A 106 -6.45 0.84 9.99
C ALA A 106 -6.09 1.96 9.01
N GLN A 107 -5.51 1.64 7.85
CA GLN A 107 -5.21 2.64 6.80
C GLN A 107 -6.48 3.14 6.11
N LEU A 108 -7.47 2.27 5.89
CA LEU A 108 -8.72 2.65 5.22
C LEU A 108 -9.53 3.68 6.03
N GLU A 109 -9.41 3.68 7.36
CA GLU A 109 -9.96 4.74 8.23
C GLU A 109 -9.41 6.13 7.89
N THR A 110 -8.15 6.22 7.46
CA THR A 110 -7.48 7.48 7.10
C THR A 110 -7.74 7.91 5.66
N VAL A 111 -7.78 6.98 4.70
CA VAL A 111 -7.97 7.29 3.27
C VAL A 111 -9.40 7.81 2.97
N GLY A 112 -10.31 7.71 3.94
CA GLY A 112 -11.71 8.08 3.74
C GLY A 112 -12.44 7.05 2.87
N ALA A 113 -12.10 5.77 3.02
CA ALA A 113 -13.04 4.75 2.60
C ALA A 113 -14.27 4.91 3.50
N GLU A 114 -15.46 5.07 2.92
CA GLU A 114 -16.70 5.00 3.70
C GLU A 114 -16.80 3.60 4.29
N VAL A 115 -16.33 3.44 5.53
CA VAL A 115 -16.53 2.22 6.30
C VAL A 115 -17.98 2.26 6.73
N VAL A 116 -18.86 1.58 5.99
CA VAL A 116 -20.21 1.33 6.47
C VAL A 116 -20.06 0.42 7.70
N PRO A 117 -20.46 0.87 8.90
CA PRO A 117 -20.34 0.05 10.09
C PRO A 117 -21.16 -1.23 9.88
N MET A 118 -20.56 -2.39 10.14
CA MET A 118 -21.34 -3.63 10.21
C MET A 118 -22.30 -3.52 11.40
N ASN A 119 -23.59 -3.74 11.15
CA ASN A 119 -24.59 -3.80 12.20
C ASN A 119 -24.22 -4.94 13.16
N GLU A 120 -23.98 -4.62 14.43
CA GLU A 120 -23.70 -5.62 15.48
C GLU A 120 -24.95 -6.43 15.91
N ASN A 121 -25.97 -6.53 15.05
CA ASN A 121 -27.24 -7.17 15.39
C ASN A 121 -27.61 -8.24 14.36
N GLY A 122 -27.42 -9.52 14.74
CA GLY A 122 -28.17 -10.66 14.20
C GLY A 122 -27.34 -11.68 13.43
#